data_AF-A0A1G0XJW4-F1
#
_entry.id   AF-A0A1G0XJW4-F1
#
_cell.length_a   1.000
_cell.length_b   1.000
_cell.length_c   1.000
_cell.angle_alpha   90.00
_cell.angle_beta   90.00
_cell.angle_gamma   90.00
#
_symmetry.space_group_name_H-M   'P 1'
#
loop_
_entity.id
_entity.type
_entity.pdbx_description
1 polymer ?
#
loop_
_entity_poly.entity_id
_entity_poly.type
_entity_poly.pdbx_seq_one_letter_code
_entity_poly.pdbx_strand_id
1 'polypeptide(L)' 'MKNRGIAAILAFFLGTFGIHKFYLGRPFQGLLYLLFCWTAIPGVLGVIEAILYLLTTDDDFHQNYG' A
#
# COMPACT_ATOMS: atom_id res chain seq x y z
N MET A 1 7.05 -5.20 13.58
CA MET A 1 5.93 -5.93 12.99
C MET A 1 4.98 -4.93 12.34
N LYS A 2 4.92 -4.89 11.00
CA LYS A 2 3.94 -4.06 10.29
C LYS A 2 2.58 -4.78 10.32
N ASN A 3 1.49 -4.04 10.44
CA ASN A 3 0.15 -4.61 10.47
C ASN A 3 -0.51 -4.51 9.09
N ARG A 4 -0.95 -5.65 8.54
CA ARG A 4 -1.65 -5.70 7.24
C ARG A 4 -2.94 -4.87 7.22
N GLY A 5 -3.66 -4.80 8.33
CA GLY A 5 -4.88 -3.99 8.44
C GLY A 5 -4.59 -2.49 8.32
N ILE A 6 -3.51 -2.03 8.96
CA ILE A 6 -3.06 -0.63 8.86
C ILE A 6 -2.61 -0.33 7.43
N ALA A 7 -1.85 -1.24 6.80
CA ALA A 7 -1.44 -1.10 5.41
C ALA A 7 -2.64 -1.03 4.45
N ALA A 8 -3.69 -1.84 4.68
CA ALA A 8 -4.92 -1.83 3.89
C ALA A 8 -5.70 -0.53 4.04
N ILE A 9 -5.87 -0.03 5.27
CA ILE A 9 -6.55 1.25 5.53
C ILE A 9 -5.78 2.41 4.88
N LEU A 10 -4.45 2.43 5.02
CA LEU A 10 -3.61 3.42 4.35
C LEU A 10 -3.71 3.32 2.83
N ALA A 11 -3.73 2.11 2.26
CA ALA A 11 -3.83 1.90 0.83
C ALA A 11 -5.21 2.33 0.28
N PHE A 12 -6.28 2.15 1.04
CA PHE A 12 -7.63 2.56 0.65
C PHE A 12 -7.84 4.08 0.70
N PHE A 13 -7.47 4.72 1.82
CA PHE A 13 -7.70 6.17 2.01
C PHE A 13 -6.59 7.04 1.43
N LEU A 14 -5.34 6.57 1.45
CA LEU A 14 -4.16 7.34 1.04
C LEU A 14 -3.41 6.64 -0.12
N GLY A 15 -4.08 5.74 -0.83
CA GLY A 15 -3.55 5.02 -1.99
C GLY A 15 -3.06 5.94 -3.10
N THR A 16 -3.82 6.99 -3.42
CA THR A 16 -3.43 7.99 -4.43
C THR A 16 -2.09 8.66 -4.15
N PHE A 17 -1.73 8.81 -2.87
CA PHE A 17 -0.45 9.40 -2.45
C PHE A 17 0.67 8.35 -2.24
N GLY A 18 0.34 7.05 -2.26
CA GLY A 18 1.30 5.96 -2.04
C GLY A 18 1.82 5.82 -0.62
N ILE A 19 1.13 6.40 0.38
CA ILE A 19 1.62 6.47 1.76
C ILE A 19 1.76 5.08 2.40
N HIS A 20 0.91 4.12 2.02
CA HIS A 20 1.04 2.73 2.42
C HIS A 20 2.36 2.09 2.00
N LYS A 21 2.96 2.49 0.88
CA LYS A 21 4.26 1.97 0.43
C LYS A 21 5.42 2.43 1.32
N PHE A 22 5.34 3.65 1.85
CA PHE A 22 6.31 4.13 2.84
C PHE A 22 6.17 3.38 4.16
N TYR A 23 4.94 3.11 4.61
CA TYR A 23 4.69 2.26 5.78
C TYR A 23 5.29 0.86 5.59
N LEU A 24 5.18 0.29 4.39
CA LEU A 24 5.73 -1.01 4.02
C LEU A 24 7.26 -1.02 3.85
N GLY A 25 7.95 0.11 4.01
CA GLY A 25 9.41 0.20 3.83
C GLY A 25 9.86 0.17 2.36
N ARG A 26 8.96 0.52 1.43
CA ARG A 26 9.23 0.58 -0.02
C ARG A 26 9.14 2.03 -0.51
N PRO A 27 10.07 2.92 -0.10
CA PRO A 27 9.98 4.36 -0.36
C PRO A 27 10.01 4.71 -1.85
N PHE A 28 10.72 3.93 -2.67
CA PHE A 28 10.77 4.15 -4.12
C PHE A 28 9.41 3.93 -4.80
N GLN A 29 8.66 2.90 -4.37
CA GLN A 29 7.30 2.65 -4.86
C GLN A 29 6.34 3.76 -4.40
N GLY A 30 6.50 4.23 -3.16
CA GLY A 30 5.74 5.35 -2.63
C GLY A 30 6.00 6.65 -3.39
N LEU A 31 7.26 6.91 -3.75
CA LEU A 31 7.62 8.07 -4.56
C LEU A 31 7.02 8.01 -5.97
N LEU A 32 7.02 6.84 -6.61
CA LEU A 32 6.35 6.65 -7.90
C LEU A 32 4.85 6.96 -7.79
N TYR A 33 4.17 6.46 -6.76
CA TYR A 33 2.77 6.76 -6.53
C TYR A 33 2.53 8.26 -6.34
N LEU A 34 3.42 8.94 -5.59
CA LEU A 34 3.35 10.39 -5.40
C LEU A 34 3.55 11.16 -6.71
N LEU A 35 4.49 10.73 -7.57
CA LEU A 35 4.73 11.35 -8.88
C LEU A 35 3.56 11.16 -9.84
N PHE A 36 2.87 10.01 -9.75
CA PHE A 36 1.72 9.69 -10.59
C PHE A 36 0.36 10.03 -9.95
N CYS A 37 0.32 10.64 -8.76
CA CYS A 37 -0.92 10.85 -8.01
C CYS A 37 -2.00 11.63 -8.79
N TRP A 38 -1.57 12.57 -9.63
CA TRP A 38 -2.42 13.37 -10.52
C TRP A 38 -3.08 12.58 -11.67
N THR A 39 -2.61 11.38 -11.97
CA THR A 39 -3.20 10.51 -13.02
C THR A 39 -4.38 9.69 -12.51
N ALA A 40 -4.68 9.74 -11.21
CA ALA A 40 -5.64 8.88 -10.51
C ALA A 40 -5.37 7.35 -10.58
N ILE A 41 -4.41 6.90 -11.41
CA ILE A 41 -3.97 5.50 -11.51
C ILE A 41 -3.52 4.94 -10.15
N PRO A 42 -2.70 5.67 -9.34
CA PRO A 42 -2.28 5.19 -8.03
C PRO A 42 -3.43 5.01 -7.04
N GLY A 43 -4.53 5.75 -7.21
CA GLY A 43 -5.73 5.59 -6.41
C GLY A 43 -6.41 4.24 -6.66
N VAL A 44 -6.59 3.87 -7.93
CA VAL A 44 -7.17 2.56 -8.31
C VAL A 44 -6.25 1.41 -7.85
N LEU A 45 -4.95 1.54 -8.07
CA LEU A 45 -3.97 0.55 -7.60
C LEU A 45 -3.97 0.44 -6.07
N GLY A 46 -4.10 1.56 -5.35
CA GLY A 46 -4.20 1.57 -3.90
C GLY A 46 -5.42 0.81 -3.37
N VAL A 47 -6.58 0.93 -4.03
CA VAL A 47 -7.78 0.14 -3.67
C VAL A 47 -7.56 -1.35 -3.94
N ILE A 48 -6.95 -1.72 -5.06
CA ILE A 48 -6.62 -3.12 -5.37
C ILE A 48 -5.66 -3.67 -4.33
N GLU A 49 -4.61 -2.92 -3.97
CA GLU A 49 -3.64 -3.31 -2.96
C GLU A 49 -4.27 -3.41 -1.56
N ALA A 50 -5.21 -2.52 -1.22
CA ALA A 50 -5.96 -2.61 0.03
C ALA A 50 -6.71 -3.93 0.14
N ILE A 51 -7.42 -4.35 -0.92
CA ILE A 51 -8.11 -5.64 -0.97
C ILE A 51 -7.11 -6.78 -0.88
N LEU A 52 -5.98 -6.68 -1.60
CA LEU A 52 -4.95 -7.71 -1.61
C LEU A 52 -4.31 -7.89 -0.23
N TYR A 53 -4.10 -6.81 0.52
CA TYR A 53 -3.60 -6.85 1.90
C TYR A 53 -4.61 -7.42 2.88
N LEU A 54 -5.91 -7.19 2.67
CA LEU A 54 -6.97 -7.81 3.47
C LEU A 54 -7.09 -9.32 3.21
N LEU A 55 -6.83 -9.76 1.97
CA LEU A 55 -6.89 -11.17 1.57
C LEU A 55 -5.60 -11.95 1.85
N THR A 56 -4.46 -11.25 2.02
CA THR A 56 -3.16 -11.83 2.36
C THR A 56 -3.12 -12.27 3.82
N THR A 57 -2.63 -13.48 4.11
CA THR A 57 -2.44 -14.00 5.47
C THR A 57 -1.34 -13.24 6.23
N ASP A 58 -1.41 -13.18 7.57
CA ASP A 58 -0.38 -12.51 8.39
C ASP A 58 1.03 -13.07 8.12
N ASP A 59 1.16 -14.38 7.94
CA ASP A 59 2.44 -15.05 7.64
C ASP A 59 3.03 -14.60 6.29
N ASP A 60 2.20 -14.55 5.24
CA ASP A 60 2.61 -14.09 3.92
C ASP A 60 2.97 -12.60 3.94
N PHE A 61 2.22 -11.80 4.70
CA PHE A 61 2.51 -10.38 4.87
C PHE A 61 3.83 -10.18 5.61
N HIS A 62 4.11 -10.95 6.65
CA HIS A 62 5.37 -10.87 7.40
C HIS A 62 6.56 -11.33 6.54
N GLN A 63 6.41 -12.35 5.70
CA GLN A 63 7.47 -12.75 4.78
C GLN A 63 7.79 -11.66 3.74
N ASN A 64 6.77 -11.00 3.20
CA ASN A 64 6.95 -10.02 2.12
C ASN A 64 7.28 -8.58 2.60
N TYR A 65 6.92 -8.25 3.86
CA TYR A 65 6.99 -6.89 4.40
C TYR A 65 7.52 -6.79 5.84
N GLY A 66 7.97 -7.91 6.43
CA GLY A 66 8.58 -8.01 7.76
C GLY A 66 9.80 -7.13 7.95
#